data_AF-A0AAC9BYD0-F1
#
_entry.id   AF-A0AAC9BYD0-F1
#
_cell.length_a   1.000
_cell.length_b   1.000
_cell.length_c   1.000
_cell.angle_alpha   90.00
_cell.angle_beta   90.00
_cell.angle_gamma   90.00
#
_symmetry.space_group_name_H-M   'P 1'
#
loop_
_entity.id
_entity.type
_entity.pdbx_description
1 polymer ?
#
loop_
_entity_poly.entity_id
_entity_poly.type
_entity_poly.pdbx_seq_one_letter_code
_entity_poly.pdbx_strand_id
1 'polypeptide(L)' 'MEQANAMMRSVNHAIARDDIGALAALGFTHPHVEQLKRAGGFRSTSIGQNSRLITRLRKEGDAYDQ' A
#
# COMPACT_ATOMS: atom_id res chain seq x y z
N MET A 1 3.12 4.16 9.84
CA MET A 1 2.05 3.92 8.85
C MET A 1 2.33 4.49 7.45
N GLU A 2 3.20 5.49 7.27
CA GLU A 2 3.58 6.01 5.94
C GLU A 2 4.20 4.94 5.02
N GLN A 3 4.91 3.97 5.61
CA GLN A 3 5.43 2.79 4.90
C GLN A 3 4.34 1.96 4.19
N ALA A 4 3.13 1.86 4.75
CA ALA A 4 2.06 1.07 4.15
C ALA A 4 1.57 1.67 2.81
N ASN A 5 1.46 3.00 2.73
CA ASN A 5 1.08 3.69 1.50
C ASN A 5 2.19 3.64 0.44
N ALA A 6 3.45 3.76 0.86
CA ALA A 6 4.61 3.59 -0.01
C ALA A 6 4.67 2.17 -0.58
N MET A 7 4.45 1.17 0.27
CA MET A 7 4.39 -0.23 -0.12
C MET A 7 3.25 -0.50 -1.11
N MET A 8 2.03 -0.01 -0.85
CA MET A 8 0.90 -0.15 -1.79
C MET A 8 1.18 0.49 -3.15
N ARG A 9 1.85 1.65 -3.18
CA ARG A 9 2.28 2.31 -4.43
C ARG A 9 3.35 1.50 -5.16
N SER A 10 4.35 1.00 -4.45
CA SER A 10 5.39 0.14 -5.02
C SER A 10 4.82 -1.14 -5.62
N VAL A 11 3.84 -1.75 -4.94
CA VAL A 11 3.13 -2.93 -5.46
C VAL A 11 2.34 -2.61 -6.72
N ASN A 12 1.60 -1.49 -6.76
CA ASN A 12 0.90 -1.08 -7.98
C ASN A 12 1.86 -0.84 -9.14
N HIS A 13 3.02 -0.21 -8.86
CA HIS A 13 4.05 0.04 -9.86
C HIS A 13 4.69 -1.24 -10.38
N ALA A 14 4.96 -2.19 -9.48
CA ALA A 14 5.50 -3.51 -9.83
C ALA A 14 4.50 -4.31 -10.67
N ILE A 15 3.22 -4.31 -10.32
CA ILE A 15 2.16 -4.98 -11.12
C ILE A 15 2.03 -4.36 -12.51
N ALA A 16 2.08 -3.04 -12.62
CA ALA A 16 2.01 -2.35 -13.91
C ALA A 16 3.22 -2.69 -14.82
N ARG A 17 4.36 -3.06 -14.23
CA ARG A 17 5.59 -3.44 -14.94
C ARG A 17 5.79 -4.94 -15.07
N ASP A 18 4.87 -5.74 -14.55
CA ASP A 18 5.01 -7.18 -14.37
C ASP A 18 6.28 -7.60 -13.60
N ASP A 19 6.72 -6.75 -12.67
CA ASP A 19 7.95 -6.93 -11.90
C ASP A 19 7.71 -7.85 -10.70
N ILE A 20 7.70 -9.15 -10.98
CA ILE A 20 7.52 -10.20 -9.96
C ILE A 20 8.66 -10.17 -8.93
N GLY A 21 9.87 -9.75 -9.33
CA GLY A 21 11.02 -9.63 -8.44
C GLY A 21 10.79 -8.59 -7.34
N ALA A 22 10.28 -7.42 -7.70
CA ALA A 22 9.90 -6.39 -6.73
C ALA A 22 8.77 -6.86 -5.79
N LEU A 23 7.80 -7.61 -6.30
CA LEU A 23 6.72 -8.17 -5.49
C LEU A 23 7.22 -9.24 -4.50
N ALA A 24 8.13 -10.10 -4.95
CA ALA A 24 8.78 -11.09 -4.09
C ALA A 24 9.65 -10.43 -3.01
N ALA A 25 10.38 -9.37 -3.37
CA ALA A 25 11.18 -8.59 -2.40
C ALA A 25 10.31 -7.88 -1.34
N LEU A 26 9.07 -7.54 -1.68
CA LEU A 26 8.06 -7.01 -0.76
C LEU A 26 7.38 -8.11 0.08
N GLY A 27 7.74 -9.38 -0.11
CA GLY A 27 7.22 -10.52 0.63
C GLY A 27 5.89 -11.07 0.10
N PHE A 28 5.47 -10.67 -1.11
CA PHE A 28 4.27 -11.23 -1.71
C PHE A 28 4.54 -12.58 -2.34
N THR A 29 3.69 -13.55 -2.04
CA THR A 29 3.71 -14.88 -2.65
C THR A 29 3.05 -14.85 -4.03
N HIS A 30 3.50 -15.71 -4.95
CA HIS A 30 2.92 -15.86 -6.30
C HIS A 30 1.38 -15.84 -6.36
N PRO A 31 0.63 -16.58 -5.53
CA PRO A 31 -0.84 -16.53 -5.55
C PRO A 31 -1.42 -15.15 -5.18
N HIS A 32 -0.80 -14.41 -4.26
CA HIS A 32 -1.21 -13.05 -3.93
C HIS A 32 -0.89 -12.07 -5.06
N VAL A 33 0.26 -12.23 -5.71
CA VAL A 33 0.65 -11.43 -6.87
C VAL A 33 -0.32 -11.60 -8.03
N GLU A 34 -0.65 -12.84 -8.37
CA GLU A 34 -1.65 -13.18 -9.40
C GLU A 34 -3.01 -12.55 -9.09
N GLN A 35 -3.46 -12.64 -7.83
CA GLN A 35 -4.72 -12.05 -7.39
C GLN A 35 -4.70 -10.52 -7.51
N LEU A 36 -3.60 -9.88 -7.10
CA LEU A 36 -3.43 -8.44 -7.24
C LEU A 36 -3.34 -8.00 -8.70
N LYS A 37 -2.65 -8.76 -9.56
CA LYS A 37 -2.54 -8.50 -10.99
C LYS A 37 -3.91 -8.60 -11.67
N ARG A 38 -4.72 -9.60 -11.34
CA ARG A 38 -6.14 -9.68 -11.78
C ARG A 38 -6.99 -8.54 -11.28
N ALA A 39 -6.74 -8.04 -10.07
CA ALA A 39 -7.44 -6.91 -9.49
C ALA A 39 -6.95 -5.54 -10.01
N GLY A 40 -5.84 -5.48 -10.74
CA GLY A 40 -5.19 -4.23 -11.17
C GLY A 40 -4.43 -3.50 -10.05
N GLY A 41 -4.03 -4.23 -9.01
CA GLY A 41 -3.35 -3.70 -7.83
C GLY A 41 -4.28 -3.24 -6.71
N PHE A 42 -3.72 -2.51 -5.76
CA PHE A 42 -4.46 -1.85 -4.69
C PHE A 42 -5.29 -0.70 -5.24
N ARG A 43 -6.58 -0.67 -4.88
CA ARG A 43 -7.48 0.43 -5.26
C ARG A 43 -6.97 1.76 -4.70
N SER A 44 -6.88 2.76 -5.56
CA SER A 44 -6.48 4.14 -5.23
C SER A 44 -7.32 4.74 -4.09
N THR A 45 -8.59 4.33 -3.99
CA THR A 45 -9.49 4.71 -2.89
C THR A 45 -9.02 4.23 -1.53
N SER A 46 -8.49 3.00 -1.44
CA SER A 46 -7.98 2.42 -0.20
C SER A 46 -6.66 3.07 0.23
N ILE A 47 -5.77 3.38 -0.73
CA ILE A 47 -4.53 4.13 -0.48
C ILE A 47 -4.85 5.54 0.04
N GLY A 48 -5.80 6.23 -0.59
CA GLY A 48 -6.23 7.56 -0.18
C GLY A 48 -6.92 7.58 1.18
N GLN A 49 -7.74 6.57 1.49
CA GLN A 49 -8.36 6.42 2.80
C GLN A 49 -7.33 6.16 3.90
N ASN A 50 -6.36 5.27 3.66
CA ASN A 50 -5.27 5.05 4.62
C ASN A 50 -4.44 6.32 4.83
N SER A 51 -4.10 7.06 3.76
CA SER A 51 -3.41 8.34 3.89
C SER A 51 -4.18 9.35 4.75
N ARG A 52 -5.49 9.50 4.52
CA ARG A 52 -6.34 10.40 5.30
C ARG A 52 -6.45 9.96 6.76
N LEU A 53 -6.59 8.66 7.00
CA LEU A 53 -6.64 8.10 8.34
C LEU A 53 -5.33 8.34 9.09
N ILE A 54 -4.17 8.16 8.44
CA ILE A 54 -2.86 8.42 9.03
C ILE A 54 -2.67 9.90 9.35
N THR A 55 -3.04 10.81 8.43
CA THR A 55 -3.00 12.25 8.69
C THR A 55 -3.90 12.62 9.87
N ARG A 56 -5.10 12.03 9.93
CA ARG A 56 -6.03 12.26 11.03
C ARG A 56 -5.49 11.73 12.36
N LEU A 57 -4.98 10.50 12.39
CA LEU A 57 -4.39 9.88 13.59
C LEU A 57 -3.10 10.58 14.03
N ARG A 58 -2.30 11.14 13.11
CA ARG A 58 -1.15 12.00 13.49
C ARG A 58 -1.63 13.29 14.15
N LYS A 59 -2.72 13.87 13.66
CA LYS A 59 -3.31 15.09 14.21
C LYS A 59 -4.07 14.86 15.52
N GLU A 60 -4.68 13.69 15.69
CA GLU A 60 -5.34 13.27 16.94
C GLU A 60 -4.31 12.77 17.97
N GLY A 61 -3.23 12.09 17.56
CA GLY A 61 -2.14 11.67 18.45
C GLY A 61 -1.33 12.84 19.03
N ASP A 62 -1.23 13.96 18.32
CA ASP A 62 -0.66 15.23 18.82
C ASP A 62 -1.58 15.92 19.85
N ALA A 63 -2.88 15.60 19.84
CA ALA A 63 -3.87 16.12 20.78
C ALA A 63 -4.06 15.24 22.03
N TYR A 64 -3.43 14.06 22.09
CA TYR A 64 -3.45 13.15 23.24
C TYR A 64 -2.11 13.09 24.00
N ASP A 65 -1.12 13.89 23.59
CA ASP A 65 0.17 14.10 24.29
C ASP A 65 0.24 15.53 24.85
N GLN A 66 -0.81 15.95 25.59
CA GLN A 66 -0.78 17.18 26.39
C GLN A 66 -1.38 16.96 27.79
#